data_AF-A0A928JR30-F1
#
_entry.id   AF-A0A928JR30-F1
#
_cell.length_a   1.000
_cell.length_b   1.000
_cell.length_c   1.000
_cell.angle_alpha   90.00
_cell.angle_beta   90.00
_cell.angle_gamma   90.00
#
_symmetry.space_group_name_H-M   'P 1'
#
loop_
_entity.id
_entity.type
_entity.pdbx_description
1 polymer ?
#
loop_
_entity_poly.entity_id
_entity_poly.type
_entity_poly.pdbx_seq_one_letter_code
_entity_poly.pdbx_strand_id
1 'polypeptide(L)'
;MSKYTTGEIAKLTGVSVRTVQYYDSRNILVPSELSEGGRRLYSEDDLKRMRIICFLREAGISINSIGELFADKNPEKIISILINQQEQSLLGEMKDLQNKLDITENIKRELKDVENFSVESIGDIAHIMKQKNKRTKMLWTMVLTGIPVTLLQWASIILWITKGIWWLFAVWACVAIPWGIAVSIYYYRRVKYICPECHEVFKPSFKEVFWAYHTPKMRRLTCPKCHRKGLCVEVYDEDRDKKKD
;
A
#
# COMPACT_ATOMS: atom_id res chain seq x y z
N MET A 1 -49.35 22.93 -2.98
CA MET A 1 -48.18 22.01 -3.01
C MET A 1 -48.40 20.93 -1.96
N SER A 2 -48.06 19.68 -2.26
CA SER A 2 -48.13 18.57 -1.31
C SER A 2 -47.26 18.87 -0.09
N LYS A 3 -47.78 18.58 1.11
CA LYS A 3 -47.07 18.73 2.37
C LYS A 3 -46.95 17.35 3.03
N TYR A 4 -45.80 17.10 3.64
CA TYR A 4 -45.46 15.83 4.27
C TYR A 4 -45.20 16.03 5.75
N THR A 5 -45.79 15.20 6.59
CA THR A 5 -45.42 15.11 8.00
C THR A 5 -44.05 14.45 8.17
N THR A 6 -43.43 14.59 9.34
CA THR A 6 -42.16 13.91 9.66
C THR A 6 -42.21 12.40 9.41
N GLY A 7 -43.35 11.76 9.71
CA GLY A 7 -43.54 10.32 9.49
C GLY A 7 -43.61 9.96 8.01
N GLU A 8 -44.27 10.78 7.19
CA GLU A 8 -44.37 10.57 5.75
C GLU A 8 -43.02 10.77 5.06
N ILE A 9 -42.26 11.82 5.40
CA ILE A 9 -40.89 11.98 4.89
C ILE A 9 -40.03 10.77 5.27
N ALA A 10 -40.07 10.35 6.54
CA ALA A 10 -39.28 9.22 7.01
C ALA A 10 -39.58 7.96 6.20
N LYS A 11 -40.88 7.69 5.96
CA LYS A 11 -41.34 6.56 5.15
C LYS A 11 -40.89 6.67 3.68
N LEU A 12 -41.00 7.86 3.08
CA LEU A 12 -40.64 8.08 1.68
C LEU A 12 -39.14 8.01 1.41
N THR A 13 -38.30 8.29 2.40
CA THR A 13 -36.83 8.25 2.26
C THR A 13 -36.18 7.07 2.98
N GLY A 14 -36.97 6.14 3.52
CA GLY A 14 -36.47 4.91 4.14
C GLY A 14 -35.66 5.11 5.43
N VAL A 15 -35.81 6.25 6.11
CA VAL A 15 -35.10 6.54 7.37
C VAL A 15 -36.04 6.50 8.56
N SER A 16 -35.49 6.47 9.77
CA SER A 16 -36.30 6.57 10.99
C SER A 16 -36.85 8.00 11.18
N VAL A 17 -38.00 8.14 11.82
CA VAL A 17 -38.54 9.44 12.25
C VAL A 17 -37.52 10.21 13.10
N ARG A 18 -36.76 9.50 13.95
CA ARG A 18 -35.69 10.07 14.77
C ARG A 18 -34.58 10.69 13.91
N THR A 19 -34.26 10.11 12.76
CA THR A 19 -33.29 10.64 11.81
C THR A 19 -33.75 11.98 11.23
N VAL A 20 -35.02 12.07 10.83
CA VAL A 20 -35.60 13.32 10.31
C VAL A 20 -35.59 14.41 11.39
N GLN A 21 -36.01 14.06 12.61
CA GLN A 21 -35.96 14.98 13.77
C GLN A 21 -34.52 15.41 14.10
N TYR A 22 -33.56 14.50 13.98
CA TYR A 22 -32.16 14.81 14.19
C TYR A 22 -31.64 15.82 13.16
N TYR A 23 -31.97 15.65 11.87
CA TYR A 23 -31.56 16.61 10.83
C TYR A 23 -32.21 17.98 10.99
N ASP A 24 -33.48 18.01 11.41
CA ASP A 24 -34.16 19.26 11.80
C ASP A 24 -33.47 19.94 12.98
N SER A 25 -33.19 19.21 14.07
CA SER A 25 -32.50 19.76 15.25
C SER A 25 -31.10 20.31 14.98
N ARG A 26 -30.47 19.87 13.87
CA ARG A 26 -29.16 20.32 13.41
C ARG A 26 -29.24 21.42 12.34
N ASN A 27 -30.45 21.91 12.01
CA ASN A 27 -30.72 22.88 10.95
C ASN A 27 -30.29 22.43 9.54
N ILE A 28 -30.26 21.12 9.30
CA ILE A 28 -29.81 20.54 8.02
C ILE A 28 -31.01 20.27 7.11
N LEU A 29 -32.13 19.86 7.68
CA LEU A 29 -33.43 19.74 7.00
C LEU A 29 -34.51 20.36 7.88
N VAL A 30 -34.84 21.61 7.61
CA VAL A 30 -35.83 22.38 8.39
C VAL A 30 -37.19 22.26 7.71
N PRO A 31 -38.30 22.06 8.46
CA PRO A 31 -39.64 22.03 7.87
C PRO A 31 -40.01 23.39 7.26
N SER A 32 -40.60 23.36 6.08
CA SER A 32 -41.14 24.56 5.43
C SER A 32 -42.24 25.25 6.25
N GLU A 33 -43.01 24.52 7.05
CA GLU A 33 -44.11 25.07 7.83
C GLU A 33 -44.39 24.28 9.12
N LEU A 34 -45.02 24.93 10.09
CA LEU A 34 -45.66 24.29 11.23
C LEU A 34 -47.17 24.38 11.08
N SER A 35 -47.88 23.26 11.21
CA SER A 35 -49.35 23.25 11.25
C SER A 35 -49.87 24.04 12.45
N GLU A 36 -51.17 24.41 12.47
CA GLU A 36 -51.82 25.03 13.63
C GLU A 36 -51.64 24.24 14.95
N GLY A 37 -51.56 22.90 14.88
CA GLY A 37 -51.29 22.04 16.03
C GLY A 37 -49.80 21.82 16.36
N GLY A 38 -48.88 22.62 15.80
CA GLY A 38 -47.44 22.53 16.04
C GLY A 38 -46.71 21.36 15.36
N ARG A 39 -47.36 20.63 14.45
CA ARG A 39 -46.73 19.54 13.69
C ARG A 39 -45.85 20.10 12.58
N ARG A 40 -44.71 19.46 12.35
CA ARG A 40 -43.78 19.80 11.26
C ARG A 40 -44.33 19.35 9.92
N LEU A 41 -44.33 20.27 8.95
CA LEU A 41 -44.77 20.04 7.59
C LEU A 41 -43.62 20.39 6.63
N TYR A 42 -43.28 19.43 5.79
CA TYR A 42 -42.21 19.53 4.81
C TYR A 42 -42.79 19.63 3.40
N SER A 43 -42.19 20.45 2.56
CA SER A 43 -42.58 20.61 1.15
C SER A 43 -42.00 19.50 0.26
N GLU A 44 -42.38 19.52 -1.02
CA GLU A 44 -41.72 18.70 -2.05
C GLU A 44 -40.22 19.00 -2.18
N ASP A 45 -39.80 20.26 -2.00
CA ASP A 45 -38.39 20.62 -2.11
C ASP A 45 -37.59 20.14 -0.89
N ASP A 46 -38.20 20.13 0.30
CA ASP A 46 -37.63 19.49 1.49
C ASP A 46 -37.45 17.98 1.27
N LEU A 47 -38.42 17.32 0.63
CA LEU A 47 -38.30 15.90 0.28
C LEU A 47 -37.15 15.65 -0.71
N LYS A 48 -36.98 16.50 -1.74
CA LYS A 48 -35.84 16.42 -2.66
C LYS A 48 -34.51 16.62 -1.92
N ARG A 49 -34.44 17.61 -1.04
CA ARG A 49 -33.26 17.86 -0.19
C ARG A 49 -32.96 16.66 0.70
N MET A 50 -33.98 16.06 1.32
CA MET A 50 -33.81 14.87 2.14
C MET A 50 -33.27 13.68 1.33
N ARG A 51 -33.75 13.47 0.10
CA ARG A 51 -33.21 12.41 -0.78
C ARG A 51 -31.73 12.63 -1.10
N ILE A 52 -31.32 13.86 -1.35
CA ILE A 52 -29.90 14.20 -1.56
C ILE A 52 -29.08 13.89 -0.30
N ILE A 53 -29.58 14.30 0.88
CA ILE A 53 -28.91 14.00 2.17
C ILE A 53 -28.74 12.48 2.33
N CYS A 54 -29.79 11.69 2.12
CA CYS A 54 -29.73 10.23 2.21
C CYS A 54 -28.68 9.63 1.27
N PHE A 55 -28.69 10.04 0.00
CA PHE A 55 -27.73 9.55 -0.99
C PHE A 55 -26.26 9.85 -0.59
N LEU A 56 -25.99 11.07 -0.13
CA LEU A 56 -24.63 11.43 0.32
C LEU A 56 -24.23 10.70 1.61
N ARG A 57 -25.19 10.41 2.49
CA ARG A 57 -24.96 9.58 3.68
C ARG A 57 -24.63 8.14 3.33
N GLU A 58 -25.29 7.56 2.32
CA GLU A 58 -24.99 6.23 1.79
C GLU A 58 -23.58 6.16 1.19
N ALA A 59 -23.12 7.24 0.54
CA ALA A 59 -21.74 7.36 0.06
C ALA A 59 -20.69 7.53 1.19
N GLY A 60 -21.12 7.61 2.45
CA GLY A 60 -20.24 7.73 3.62
C GLY A 60 -19.92 9.16 4.04
N ILE A 61 -20.53 10.18 3.41
CA ILE A 61 -20.28 11.58 3.76
C ILE A 61 -20.90 11.92 5.13
N SER A 62 -20.17 12.69 5.93
CA SER A 62 -20.64 13.11 7.24
C SER A 62 -21.86 14.05 7.12
N ILE A 63 -22.82 13.93 8.05
CA ILE A 63 -24.01 14.79 8.07
C ILE A 63 -23.65 16.27 8.24
N ASN A 64 -22.58 16.58 8.97
CA ASN A 64 -22.12 17.96 9.17
C ASN A 64 -21.58 18.55 7.85
N SER A 65 -20.79 17.78 7.09
CA SER A 65 -20.27 18.19 5.78
C SER A 65 -21.38 18.41 4.75
N ILE A 66 -22.45 17.61 4.82
CA ILE A 66 -23.66 17.82 4.00
C ILE A 66 -24.36 19.11 4.41
N GLY A 67 -24.40 19.44 5.71
CA GLY A 67 -24.90 20.74 6.18
C GLY A 67 -24.12 21.92 5.60
N GLU A 68 -22.79 21.85 5.62
CA GLU A 68 -21.90 22.86 5.03
C GLU A 68 -22.13 23.01 3.51
N LEU A 69 -22.29 21.89 2.81
CA LEU A 69 -22.60 21.87 1.37
C LEU A 69 -23.85 22.69 1.04
N PHE A 70 -24.92 22.57 1.83
CA PHE A 70 -26.16 23.31 1.61
C PHE A 70 -26.10 24.77 2.08
N ALA A 71 -25.12 25.13 2.91
CA ALA A 71 -24.97 26.49 3.44
C ALA A 71 -24.03 27.37 2.58
N ASP A 72 -23.20 26.76 1.72
CA ASP A 72 -22.22 27.47 0.90
C ASP A 72 -22.80 28.08 -0.38
N LYS A 73 -22.11 29.08 -0.92
CA LYS A 73 -22.48 29.77 -2.16
C LYS A 73 -22.08 28.99 -3.42
N ASN A 74 -21.14 28.04 -3.32
CA ASN A 74 -20.61 27.23 -4.41
C ASN A 74 -20.67 25.72 -4.09
N PRO A 75 -21.87 25.14 -4.01
CA PRO A 75 -22.05 23.75 -3.59
C PRO A 75 -21.33 22.74 -4.51
N GLU A 76 -21.23 23.03 -5.81
CA GLU A 76 -20.55 22.17 -6.79
C GLU A 76 -19.06 21.94 -6.45
N LYS A 77 -18.38 23.00 -5.99
CA LYS A 77 -16.97 22.88 -5.59
C LYS A 77 -16.84 22.04 -4.32
N ILE A 78 -17.70 22.25 -3.34
CA ILE A 78 -17.64 21.52 -2.06
C ILE A 78 -17.94 20.05 -2.28
N ILE A 79 -19.00 19.71 -3.03
CA ILE A 79 -19.34 18.30 -3.25
C ILE A 79 -18.20 17.57 -3.97
N SER A 80 -17.54 18.23 -4.94
CA SER A 80 -16.38 17.63 -5.62
C SER A 80 -15.22 17.34 -4.66
N ILE A 81 -14.95 18.25 -3.72
CA ILE A 81 -13.91 18.06 -2.71
C ILE A 81 -14.28 16.92 -1.75
N LEU A 82 -15.51 16.91 -1.25
CA LEU A 82 -16.00 15.89 -0.31
C LEU A 82 -15.97 14.49 -0.94
N ILE A 83 -16.40 14.36 -2.19
CA ILE A 83 -16.40 13.08 -2.91
C ILE A 83 -14.97 12.61 -3.16
N ASN A 84 -14.07 13.49 -3.64
CA ASN A 84 -12.67 13.14 -3.85
C ASN A 84 -12.01 12.70 -2.54
N GLN A 85 -12.26 13.40 -1.43
CA GLN A 85 -11.73 13.01 -0.12
C GLN A 85 -12.27 11.66 0.34
N GLN A 86 -13.57 11.42 0.16
CA GLN A 86 -14.21 10.15 0.50
C GLN A 86 -13.68 8.99 -0.35
N GLU A 87 -13.49 9.21 -1.65
CA GLU A 87 -12.88 8.24 -2.56
C GLU A 87 -11.46 7.86 -2.09
N GLN A 88 -10.63 8.84 -1.74
CA GLN A 88 -9.29 8.56 -1.24
C GLN A 88 -9.30 7.79 0.09
N SER A 89 -10.24 8.09 0.99
CA SER A 89 -10.42 7.33 2.23
C SER A 89 -10.78 5.87 1.95
N LEU A 90 -11.76 5.64 1.07
CA LEU A 90 -12.20 4.30 0.69
C LEU A 90 -11.08 3.50 0.01
N LEU A 91 -10.30 4.12 -0.89
CA LEU A 91 -9.15 3.48 -1.52
C LEU A 91 -8.07 3.09 -0.48
N GLY A 92 -7.85 3.94 0.53
CA GLY A 92 -6.98 3.63 1.66
C GLY A 92 -7.47 2.41 2.46
N GLU A 93 -8.74 2.40 2.82
CA GLU A 93 -9.37 1.29 3.54
C GLU A 93 -9.33 -0.02 2.74
N MET A 94 -9.61 0.03 1.43
CA MET A 94 -9.50 -1.12 0.53
C MET A 94 -8.08 -1.70 0.53
N LYS A 95 -7.07 -0.84 0.45
CA LYS A 95 -5.66 -1.26 0.50
C LYS A 95 -5.31 -1.92 1.83
N ASP A 96 -5.78 -1.36 2.94
CA ASP A 96 -5.53 -1.92 4.27
C ASP A 96 -6.24 -3.26 4.48
N LEU A 97 -7.47 -3.39 4.00
CA LEU A 97 -8.21 -4.66 4.00
C LEU A 97 -7.51 -5.70 3.14
N GLN A 98 -7.00 -5.32 1.97
CA GLN A 98 -6.21 -6.23 1.12
C GLN A 98 -4.93 -6.70 1.82
N ASN A 99 -4.20 -5.80 2.48
CA ASN A 99 -3.01 -6.18 3.25
C ASN A 99 -3.35 -7.17 4.38
N LYS A 100 -4.46 -6.95 5.09
CA LYS A 100 -4.93 -7.89 6.13
C LYS A 100 -5.30 -9.25 5.54
N LEU A 101 -5.93 -9.27 4.36
CA LEU A 101 -6.25 -10.50 3.65
C LEU A 101 -4.98 -11.25 3.26
N ASP A 102 -4.00 -10.58 2.66
CA ASP A 102 -2.72 -11.18 2.27
C ASP A 102 -1.99 -11.80 3.48
N ILE A 103 -1.99 -11.13 4.64
CA ILE A 103 -1.46 -11.68 5.89
C ILE A 103 -2.21 -12.94 6.29
N THR A 104 -3.54 -12.89 6.29
CA THR A 104 -4.40 -14.03 6.66
C THR A 104 -4.17 -15.23 5.74
N GLU A 105 -4.06 -15.00 4.42
CA GLU A 105 -3.77 -16.06 3.45
C GLU A 105 -2.39 -16.69 3.63
N ASN A 106 -1.38 -15.87 3.93
CA ASN A 106 -0.05 -16.38 4.20
C ASN A 106 -0.03 -17.22 5.48
N ILE A 107 -0.65 -16.76 6.57
CA ILE A 107 -0.80 -17.56 7.80
C ILE A 107 -1.49 -18.89 7.48
N LYS A 108 -2.61 -18.86 6.73
CA LYS A 108 -3.34 -20.07 6.33
C LYS A 108 -2.48 -21.04 5.53
N ARG A 109 -1.58 -20.55 4.67
CA ARG A 109 -0.68 -21.39 3.87
C ARG A 109 0.35 -22.08 4.76
N GLU A 110 1.03 -21.33 5.62
CA GLU A 110 2.05 -21.87 6.53
C GLU A 110 1.45 -22.90 7.52
N LEU A 111 0.20 -22.69 7.95
CA LEU A 111 -0.52 -23.65 8.80
C LEU A 111 -0.81 -25.00 8.12
N LYS A 112 -0.83 -25.08 6.78
CA LYS A 112 -1.07 -26.36 6.08
C LYS A 112 0.17 -27.26 6.03
N ASP A 113 1.37 -26.68 6.19
CA ASP A 113 2.63 -27.39 5.99
C ASP A 113 3.31 -27.82 7.30
N VAL A 114 2.71 -27.51 8.47
CA VAL A 114 3.30 -27.79 9.80
C VAL A 114 2.33 -28.58 10.68
N GLU A 115 2.65 -29.84 10.98
CA GLU A 115 1.84 -30.71 11.86
C GLU A 115 1.82 -30.28 13.34
N ASN A 116 2.75 -29.42 13.77
CA ASN A 116 2.83 -28.90 15.15
C ASN A 116 3.08 -27.39 15.15
N PHE A 117 2.02 -26.61 15.26
CA PHE A 117 2.11 -25.15 15.34
C PHE A 117 2.30 -24.70 16.80
N SER A 118 3.39 -24.00 17.11
CA SER A 118 3.56 -23.27 18.38
C SER A 118 3.34 -21.77 18.18
N VAL A 119 2.79 -21.09 19.20
CA VAL A 119 2.46 -19.65 19.16
C VAL A 119 3.71 -18.79 18.97
N GLU A 120 4.90 -19.26 19.36
CA GLU A 120 6.17 -18.55 19.09
C GLU A 120 6.47 -18.38 17.59
N SER A 121 6.00 -19.31 16.73
CA SER A 121 6.22 -19.27 15.28
C SER A 121 5.48 -18.11 14.58
N ILE A 122 4.46 -17.52 15.21
CA ILE A 122 3.74 -16.35 14.66
C ILE A 122 4.67 -15.13 14.53
N GLY A 123 5.56 -14.94 15.50
CA GLY A 123 6.57 -13.88 15.46
C GLY A 123 7.55 -14.07 14.30
N ASP A 124 7.95 -15.32 14.07
CA ASP A 124 8.85 -15.68 12.96
C ASP A 124 8.18 -15.46 11.60
N ILE A 125 6.89 -15.78 11.44
CA ILE A 125 6.13 -15.52 10.21
C ILE A 125 6.03 -14.03 9.93
N ALA A 126 5.68 -13.21 10.93
CA ALA A 126 5.60 -11.76 10.78
C ALA A 126 6.96 -11.16 10.38
N HIS A 127 8.05 -11.65 10.97
CA HIS A 127 9.41 -11.25 10.63
C HIS A 127 9.80 -11.71 9.21
N ILE A 128 9.50 -12.95 8.81
CA ILE A 128 9.74 -13.49 7.46
C ILE A 128 8.97 -12.68 6.41
N MET A 129 7.70 -12.32 6.67
CA MET A 129 6.89 -11.50 5.75
C MET A 129 7.48 -10.10 5.56
N LYS A 130 7.87 -9.44 6.65
CA LYS A 130 8.53 -8.13 6.61
C LYS A 130 9.86 -8.19 5.85
N GLN A 131 10.65 -9.24 6.08
CA GLN A 131 11.91 -9.47 5.38
C GLN A 131 11.72 -9.76 3.89
N LYS A 132 10.74 -10.58 3.52
CA LYS A 132 10.44 -10.93 2.11
C LYS A 132 10.12 -9.69 1.29
N ASN A 133 9.36 -8.74 1.84
CA ASN A 133 9.03 -7.50 1.15
C ASN A 133 10.27 -6.60 0.95
N LYS A 134 11.08 -6.40 2.00
CA LYS A 134 12.33 -5.61 1.92
C LYS A 134 13.33 -6.21 0.94
N ARG A 135 13.51 -7.54 0.98
CA ARG A 135 14.37 -8.27 0.03
C ARG A 135 13.89 -8.09 -1.41
N THR A 136 12.58 -8.25 -1.64
CA THR A 136 11.99 -8.10 -2.98
C THR A 136 12.17 -6.67 -3.50
N LYS A 137 11.93 -5.65 -2.65
CA LYS A 137 12.16 -4.24 -2.99
C LYS A 137 13.61 -3.95 -3.36
N MET A 138 14.57 -4.49 -2.60
CA MET A 138 16.01 -4.35 -2.90
C MET A 138 16.36 -4.95 -4.26
N LEU A 139 15.89 -6.18 -4.53
CA LEU A 139 16.12 -6.87 -5.81
C LEU A 139 15.53 -6.07 -6.99
N TRP A 140 14.29 -5.60 -6.87
CA TRP A 140 13.67 -4.77 -7.91
C TRP A 140 14.40 -3.43 -8.12
N THR A 141 14.92 -2.81 -7.07
CA THR A 141 15.72 -1.58 -7.19
C THR A 141 16.97 -1.82 -8.05
N MET A 142 17.64 -2.96 -7.87
CA MET A 142 18.80 -3.33 -8.68
C MET A 142 18.43 -3.62 -10.14
N VAL A 143 17.31 -4.32 -10.36
CA VAL A 143 16.81 -4.63 -11.72
C VAL A 143 16.41 -3.35 -12.46
N LEU A 144 15.60 -2.49 -11.83
CA LEU A 144 15.11 -1.24 -12.42
C LEU A 144 16.23 -0.27 -12.79
N THR A 145 17.28 -0.20 -11.96
CA THR A 145 18.44 0.63 -12.26
C THR A 145 19.34 0.02 -13.34
N GLY A 146 19.33 -1.31 -13.51
CA GLY A 146 20.13 -2.01 -14.51
C GLY A 146 19.54 -1.98 -15.93
N ILE A 147 18.21 -2.01 -16.06
CA ILE A 147 17.53 -1.99 -17.37
C ILE A 147 18.01 -0.84 -18.27
N PRO A 148 18.05 0.43 -17.82
CA PRO A 148 18.56 1.53 -18.64
C PRO A 148 20.02 1.35 -19.06
N VAL A 149 20.87 0.84 -18.16
CA VAL A 149 22.29 0.61 -18.44
C VAL A 149 22.43 -0.44 -19.53
N THR A 150 21.67 -1.53 -19.48
CA THR A 150 21.69 -2.57 -20.52
C THR A 150 21.11 -2.08 -21.85
N LEU A 151 20.05 -1.27 -21.84
CA LEU A 151 19.50 -0.68 -23.07
C LEU A 151 20.51 0.25 -23.77
N LEU A 152 21.22 1.09 -23.00
CA LEU A 152 22.28 1.95 -23.52
C LEU A 152 23.47 1.14 -24.08
N GLN A 153 23.79 0.00 -23.46
CA GLN A 153 24.81 -0.91 -23.96
C GLN A 153 24.48 -1.36 -25.39
N TRP A 154 23.30 -1.95 -25.59
CA TRP A 154 22.88 -2.44 -26.90
C TRP A 154 22.76 -1.31 -27.93
N ALA A 155 22.23 -0.15 -27.55
CA ALA A 155 22.18 1.02 -28.44
C ALA A 155 23.58 1.46 -28.89
N SER A 156 24.56 1.49 -27.98
CA SER A 156 25.93 1.85 -28.31
C SER A 156 26.62 0.81 -29.22
N ILE A 157 26.36 -0.48 -29.01
CA ILE A 157 26.87 -1.57 -29.87
C ILE A 157 26.27 -1.47 -31.27
N ILE A 158 24.97 -1.20 -31.39
CA ILE A 158 24.30 -1.04 -32.70
C ILE A 158 24.89 0.14 -33.47
N LEU A 159 25.12 1.29 -32.83
CA LEU A 159 25.73 2.46 -33.47
C LEU A 159 27.19 2.24 -33.85
N TRP A 160 27.92 1.44 -33.06
CA TRP A 160 29.26 1.02 -33.42
C TRP A 160 29.26 0.15 -34.69
N ILE A 161 28.39 -0.86 -34.77
CA ILE A 161 28.33 -1.78 -35.92
C ILE A 161 27.81 -1.07 -37.19
N THR A 162 26.77 -0.25 -37.07
CA THR A 162 26.09 0.35 -38.23
C THR A 162 26.72 1.64 -38.75
N LYS A 163 27.27 2.47 -37.85
CA LYS A 163 27.80 3.80 -38.18
C LYS A 163 29.28 3.97 -37.85
N GLY A 164 29.95 2.95 -37.29
CA GLY A 164 31.35 3.03 -36.89
C GLY A 164 31.61 3.89 -35.64
N ILE A 165 30.57 4.32 -34.93
CA ILE A 165 30.67 5.25 -33.79
C ILE A 165 31.02 4.47 -32.50
N TRP A 166 32.25 3.99 -32.40
CA TRP A 166 32.69 3.13 -31.29
C TRP A 166 32.82 3.84 -29.94
N TRP A 167 33.11 5.15 -29.92
CA TRP A 167 33.38 5.90 -28.70
C TRP A 167 32.18 5.96 -27.73
N LEU A 168 30.94 5.83 -28.25
CA LEU A 168 29.73 5.76 -27.42
C LEU A 168 29.73 4.52 -26.50
N PHE A 169 30.28 3.40 -26.98
CA PHE A 169 30.45 2.19 -26.17
C PHE A 169 31.50 2.40 -25.08
N ALA A 170 32.60 3.11 -25.39
CA ALA A 170 33.63 3.44 -24.40
C ALA A 170 33.09 4.34 -23.29
N VAL A 171 32.34 5.39 -23.65
CA VAL A 171 31.66 6.28 -22.67
C VAL A 171 30.67 5.49 -21.82
N TRP A 172 29.86 4.63 -22.43
CA TRP A 172 28.96 3.75 -21.70
C TRP A 172 29.71 2.86 -20.70
N ALA A 173 30.82 2.24 -21.11
CA ALA A 173 31.61 1.37 -20.24
C ALA A 173 32.18 2.14 -19.03
N CYS A 174 32.66 3.38 -19.24
CA CYS A 174 33.13 4.25 -18.16
C CYS A 174 32.05 4.58 -17.13
N VAL A 175 30.77 4.58 -17.50
CA VAL A 175 29.64 4.80 -16.57
C VAL A 175 29.14 3.49 -15.96
N ALA A 176 29.05 2.43 -16.76
CA ALA A 176 28.51 1.13 -16.35
C ALA A 176 29.40 0.43 -15.32
N ILE A 177 30.73 0.56 -15.42
CA ILE A 177 31.67 -0.07 -14.48
C ILE A 177 31.52 0.50 -13.05
N PRO A 178 31.60 1.84 -12.82
CA PRO A 178 31.33 2.43 -11.51
C PRO A 178 29.93 2.10 -10.98
N TRP A 179 28.92 2.10 -11.86
CA TRP A 179 27.56 1.74 -11.48
C TRP A 179 27.46 0.29 -10.99
N GLY A 180 28.07 -0.67 -11.70
CA GLY A 180 28.10 -2.08 -11.30
C GLY A 180 28.80 -2.30 -9.96
N ILE A 181 29.88 -1.55 -9.69
CA ILE A 181 30.57 -1.55 -8.38
C ILE A 181 29.64 -1.00 -7.30
N ALA A 182 29.00 0.14 -7.54
CA ALA A 182 28.08 0.77 -6.59
C ALA A 182 26.89 -0.15 -6.25
N VAL A 183 26.29 -0.80 -7.24
CA VAL A 183 25.20 -1.77 -7.05
C VAL A 183 25.67 -3.01 -6.29
N SER A 184 26.85 -3.53 -6.58
CA SER A 184 27.43 -4.68 -5.86
C SER A 184 27.67 -4.35 -4.39
N ILE A 185 28.18 -3.15 -4.09
CA ILE A 185 28.36 -2.64 -2.73
C ILE A 185 27.01 -2.43 -2.04
N TYR A 186 26.04 -1.83 -2.75
CA TYR A 186 24.68 -1.61 -2.25
C TYR A 186 24.01 -2.92 -1.82
N TYR A 187 24.12 -3.96 -2.64
CA TYR A 187 23.60 -5.30 -2.37
C TYR A 187 24.34 -5.96 -1.19
N TYR A 188 25.67 -6.04 -1.23
CA TYR A 188 26.47 -6.66 -0.17
C TYR A 188 26.22 -6.03 1.20
N ARG A 189 26.02 -4.71 1.24
CA ARG A 189 25.73 -4.00 2.50
C ARG A 189 24.42 -4.44 3.15
N ARG A 190 23.44 -4.93 2.38
CA ARG A 190 22.07 -5.25 2.84
C ARG A 190 21.72 -6.72 2.94
N VAL A 191 22.70 -7.61 2.73
CA VAL A 191 22.49 -9.06 2.87
C VAL A 191 23.29 -9.63 4.03
N LYS A 192 22.71 -10.62 4.69
CA LYS A 192 23.31 -11.56 5.64
C LYS A 192 22.93 -12.98 5.23
N TYR A 193 23.58 -13.98 5.80
CA TYR A 193 23.34 -15.38 5.46
C TYR A 193 23.04 -16.19 6.73
N ILE A 194 22.14 -17.16 6.58
CA ILE A 194 21.78 -18.11 7.65
C ILE A 194 22.27 -19.50 7.26
N CYS A 195 22.98 -20.17 8.18
CA CYS A 195 23.35 -21.56 8.01
C CYS A 195 22.14 -22.48 8.29
N PRO A 196 21.76 -23.40 7.38
CA PRO A 196 20.59 -24.26 7.60
C PRO A 196 20.78 -25.33 8.68
N GLU A 197 22.02 -25.65 9.07
CA GLU A 197 22.30 -26.68 10.08
C GLU A 197 22.28 -26.10 11.50
N CYS A 198 23.00 -25.00 11.70
CA CYS A 198 23.22 -24.43 13.03
C CYS A 198 22.52 -23.09 13.26
N HIS A 199 21.75 -22.62 12.27
CA HIS A 199 20.98 -21.37 12.30
C HIS A 199 21.80 -20.10 12.60
N GLU A 200 23.12 -20.17 12.46
CA GLU A 200 24.00 -19.03 12.67
C GLU A 200 23.78 -17.98 11.59
N VAL A 201 23.60 -16.72 12.01
CA VAL A 201 23.49 -15.57 11.12
C VAL A 201 24.85 -14.90 10.99
N PHE A 202 25.40 -14.85 9.79
CA PHE A 202 26.75 -14.33 9.57
C PHE A 202 26.86 -13.49 8.29
N LYS A 203 27.94 -12.72 8.19
CA LYS A 203 28.27 -11.90 7.03
C LYS A 203 29.67 -12.27 6.53
N PRO A 204 29.79 -13.04 5.43
CA PRO A 204 31.07 -13.41 4.85
C PRO A 204 31.76 -12.19 4.24
N SER A 205 33.04 -12.33 3.90
CA SER A 205 33.78 -11.27 3.22
C SER A 205 33.20 -10.98 1.82
N PHE A 206 33.35 -9.75 1.33
CA PHE A 206 32.85 -9.35 0.01
C PHE A 206 33.39 -10.27 -1.10
N LYS A 207 34.69 -10.59 -1.05
CA LYS A 207 35.34 -11.45 -2.05
C LYS A 207 34.77 -12.87 -2.06
N GLU A 208 34.55 -13.43 -0.87
CA GLU A 208 33.95 -14.76 -0.73
C GLU A 208 32.51 -14.79 -1.26
N VAL A 209 31.72 -13.75 -0.94
CA VAL A 209 30.37 -13.61 -1.49
C VAL A 209 30.45 -13.51 -3.01
N PHE A 210 31.18 -12.53 -3.55
CA PHE A 210 31.19 -12.21 -4.98
C PHE A 210 31.54 -13.40 -5.88
N TRP A 211 32.49 -14.25 -5.47
CA TRP A 211 32.95 -15.40 -6.26
C TRP A 211 32.26 -16.73 -5.92
N ALA A 212 31.41 -16.76 -4.89
CA ALA A 212 30.71 -17.98 -4.52
C ALA A 212 29.61 -18.35 -5.54
N TYR A 213 29.48 -19.65 -5.79
CA TYR A 213 28.33 -20.21 -6.49
C TYR A 213 27.04 -19.79 -5.79
N HIS A 214 26.06 -19.31 -6.56
CA HIS A 214 24.80 -18.79 -6.03
C HIS A 214 23.61 -19.24 -6.87
N THR A 215 22.48 -19.35 -6.18
CA THR A 215 21.12 -19.43 -6.74
C THR A 215 20.38 -18.15 -6.36
N PRO A 216 19.18 -17.87 -6.91
CA PRO A 216 18.44 -16.65 -6.57
C PRO A 216 18.11 -16.46 -5.08
N LYS A 217 18.23 -17.47 -4.21
CA LYS A 217 17.94 -17.39 -2.77
C LYS A 217 19.08 -17.86 -1.86
N MET A 218 20.10 -18.53 -2.39
CA MET A 218 21.12 -19.18 -1.59
C MET A 218 22.51 -18.99 -2.19
N ARG A 219 23.53 -19.02 -1.35
CA ARG A 219 24.94 -18.91 -1.76
C ARG A 219 25.79 -19.96 -1.08
N ARG A 220 26.74 -20.55 -1.81
CA ARG A 220 27.63 -21.59 -1.27
C ARG A 220 28.75 -20.96 -0.45
N LEU A 221 28.66 -21.03 0.88
CA LEU A 221 29.54 -20.35 1.83
C LEU A 221 30.03 -21.31 2.92
N THR A 222 31.07 -20.91 3.64
CA THR A 222 31.56 -21.63 4.82
C THR A 222 30.99 -20.99 6.07
N CYS A 223 30.25 -21.75 6.89
CA CYS A 223 29.71 -21.24 8.14
C CYS A 223 30.86 -21.00 9.15
N PRO A 224 30.92 -19.84 9.83
CA PRO A 224 31.98 -19.56 10.80
C PRO A 224 31.85 -20.39 12.09
N LYS A 225 30.65 -20.92 12.40
CA LYS A 225 30.36 -21.64 13.64
C LYS A 225 30.50 -23.16 13.51
N CYS A 226 29.87 -23.76 12.50
CA CYS A 226 29.94 -25.21 12.28
C CYS A 226 30.95 -25.62 11.21
N HIS A 227 31.64 -24.66 10.57
CA HIS A 227 32.67 -24.88 9.53
C HIS A 227 32.21 -25.67 8.29
N ARG A 228 30.93 -26.01 8.19
CA ARG A 228 30.37 -26.65 6.99
C ARG A 228 30.40 -25.68 5.81
N LYS A 229 30.84 -26.19 4.67
CA LYS A 229 30.73 -25.51 3.38
C LYS A 229 29.49 -26.00 2.63
N GLY A 230 28.47 -25.16 2.50
CA GLY A 230 27.18 -25.54 1.94
C GLY A 230 26.37 -24.34 1.43
N LEU A 231 25.14 -24.59 0.96
CA LEU A 231 24.23 -23.51 0.56
C LEU A 231 23.65 -22.85 1.82
N CYS A 232 23.94 -21.56 1.99
CA CYS A 232 23.39 -20.73 3.06
C CYS A 232 22.28 -19.83 2.49
N VAL A 233 21.23 -19.62 3.29
CA VAL A 233 20.05 -18.85 2.89
C VAL A 233 20.34 -17.36 3.00
N GLU A 234 20.07 -16.60 1.95
CA GLU A 234 20.21 -15.15 1.94
C GLU A 234 19.02 -14.48 2.65
N VAL A 235 19.30 -13.59 3.58
CA VAL A 235 18.31 -12.76 4.28
C VAL A 235 18.68 -11.28 4.23
N TYR A 236 17.67 -10.41 4.33
CA TYR A 236 17.86 -8.96 4.35
C TYR A 236 18.38 -8.50 5.73
N ASP A 237 19.42 -7.66 5.74
CA ASP A 237 20.06 -7.13 6.94
C ASP A 237 19.28 -5.93 7.51
N GLU A 238 18.28 -6.18 8.36
CA GLU A 238 17.42 -5.11 8.93
C GLU A 238 18.17 -4.13 9.85
N ASP A 239 19.23 -4.58 10.53
CA ASP A 239 19.98 -3.78 11.51
C ASP A 239 20.72 -2.59 10.86
N ARG A 240 20.90 -2.64 9.53
CA ARG A 240 21.51 -1.55 8.76
C ARG A 240 20.59 -0.34 8.62
N ASP A 241 19.28 -0.56 8.53
CA ASP A 241 18.33 0.54 8.37
C ASP A 241 18.14 1.30 9.70
N LYS A 242 18.25 0.60 10.84
CA LYS A 242 18.16 1.19 12.19
C LYS A 242 19.37 2.04 12.61
N LYS A 243 20.50 1.97 11.91
CA LYS A 243 21.72 2.77 12.21
C LYS A 243 21.74 4.12 11.49
N LYS A 244 20.66 4.50 10.80
CA LYS A 244 20.53 5.76 10.05
C LYS A 244 19.53 6.74 10.66
N ASP A 245 18.82 6.31 11.71
CA ASP A 245 17.97 7.15 12.57
C ASP A 245 18.73 7.44 13.87
#